data_AF-A0A8H4QNM2-F1
#
_entry.id   AF-A0A8H4QNM2-F1
#
_cell.length_a   1.000
_cell.length_b   1.000
_cell.length_c   1.000
_cell.angle_alpha   90.00
_cell.angle_beta   90.00
_cell.angle_gamma   90.00
#
_symmetry.space_group_name_H-M   'P 1'
#
loop_
_entity.id
_entity.type
_entity.pdbx_description
1 polymer ?
#
loop_
_entity_poly.entity_id
_entity_poly.type
_entity_poly.pdbx_seq_one_letter_code
_entity_poly.pdbx_strand_id
1 'polypeptide(L)'
;MSDASRSIREKDSRPNMAHSSATDTRPNTAGSSALTDPFASPVSSRAPSIKHQPPSPSSSKVSFPESSISVPRRSILSQSGFGTPAFSSAVSSASRLSAAHLANPAPQTTAPAAVKSKIPRMKSHMLPEGTEVEKPWKGKKTPREIFSYWIVYVIIAMGLAGGAIQSYFQYIHVPLDRQPLCIVLDENFDNETSVFGPGGTFFREVNMDGFGNGEFEMTTTSRNNSFVRDGKLYIVPTLTSDNIGMDAVFDGTVYNITDCTFNITRPDNGFITVDGVRQFDWDSYYRSCSAVSNATAGIVINPVQSARLTTQQSASIRYGRVEVRAKMPNGDWLWPAIWMLPKDNAYGPWPLSGEIDIVESRGNGLRYTAHGSNFVEGSLNWGPAPDLNGVTKSHSWWTDKRKSFASDFHTYALEWTPDFLRISVDTKLHTLLDMRFNEPFFKRGQFPDVWFNGSSLVALENPWINGTNATPFDQEFYLIMNVGVGSTNGWFPESQGNKPWLDRSQNPPHDFAKALNQWYPTWPSNVEDRAMIVYVPLPSRLHVSDINPSPSFLLSILAAPFDTWPLIPHPIQKYP
;
A
#
# COMPACT_ATOMS: atom_id res chain seq x y z
N MET A 1 47.18 9.05 40.05
CA MET A 1 47.92 8.52 41.21
C MET A 1 47.39 9.21 42.44
N SER A 2 47.22 8.47 43.55
CA SER A 2 46.75 8.93 44.88
C SER A 2 45.37 9.63 44.92
N ASP A 3 44.38 9.21 45.72
CA ASP A 3 44.35 8.99 47.19
C ASP A 3 44.32 10.30 48.01
N ALA A 4 43.52 10.44 49.08
CA ALA A 4 42.49 9.53 49.61
C ALA A 4 41.46 10.26 50.51
N SER A 5 40.43 9.50 50.89
CA SER A 5 39.30 9.87 51.77
C SER A 5 39.68 10.28 53.20
N ARG A 6 38.82 11.06 53.86
CA ARG A 6 38.57 10.90 55.31
C ARG A 6 37.17 11.38 55.73
N SER A 7 36.61 10.73 56.74
CA SER A 7 35.36 11.09 57.43
C SER A 7 35.64 11.28 58.93
N ILE A 8 34.64 11.76 59.71
CA ILE A 8 34.30 11.28 61.07
C ILE A 8 33.13 12.09 61.68
N ARG A 9 32.13 11.35 62.23
CA ARG A 9 31.13 11.63 63.29
C ARG A 9 30.23 12.90 63.26
N GLU A 10 28.91 12.88 63.54
CA GLU A 10 28.00 12.05 64.39
C GLU A 10 27.68 12.69 65.77
N LYS A 11 26.41 13.06 65.99
CA LYS A 11 25.71 13.00 67.30
C LYS A 11 24.18 13.17 67.19
N ASP A 12 23.46 12.51 68.09
CA ASP A 12 21.99 12.39 68.10
C ASP A 12 21.22 13.54 68.76
N SER A 13 19.91 13.64 68.44
CA SER A 13 18.86 13.49 69.47
C SER A 13 17.45 13.29 68.88
N ARG A 14 16.68 12.35 69.46
CA ARG A 14 15.20 12.21 69.36
C ARG A 14 14.62 12.14 70.79
N PRO A 15 13.34 12.48 70.97
CA PRO A 15 12.34 11.47 71.41
C PRO A 15 11.12 11.45 70.46
N ASN A 16 10.54 10.30 70.09
CA ASN A 16 9.62 9.41 70.84
C ASN A 16 8.34 10.14 71.31
N MET A 17 7.16 9.92 70.71
CA MET A 17 6.28 8.72 70.68
C MET A 17 5.51 8.44 71.98
N ALA A 18 4.18 8.44 71.88
CA ALA A 18 3.26 7.62 72.70
C ALA A 18 1.89 7.46 71.99
N HIS A 19 1.26 6.28 72.13
CA HIS A 19 -0.15 6.03 71.76
C HIS A 19 -1.03 6.03 73.02
N SER A 20 -2.32 6.35 72.88
CA SER A 20 -3.40 5.75 73.69
C SER A 20 -4.75 5.85 72.98
N SER A 21 -5.72 5.04 73.39
CA SER A 21 -7.02 4.85 72.71
C SER A 21 -8.22 4.98 73.66
N ALA A 22 -9.41 5.07 73.03
CA ALA A 22 -10.73 4.63 73.52
C ALA A 22 -11.72 5.61 74.19
N THR A 23 -13.01 5.28 73.96
CA THR A 23 -14.25 5.59 74.72
C THR A 23 -14.80 7.02 74.82
N ASP A 24 -15.71 7.32 73.87
CA ASP A 24 -17.15 7.55 74.09
C ASP A 24 -17.64 8.55 75.17
N THR A 25 -18.38 9.58 74.73
CA THR A 25 -19.59 10.05 75.45
C THR A 25 -20.54 10.84 74.54
N ARG A 26 -21.85 10.58 74.64
CA ARG A 26 -22.96 11.33 73.98
C ARG A 26 -23.40 12.56 74.82
N PRO A 27 -24.03 13.58 74.21
CA PRO A 27 -25.50 13.65 74.20
C PRO A 27 -26.12 14.02 72.84
N ASN A 28 -27.46 13.94 72.74
CA ASN A 28 -28.21 14.12 71.49
C ASN A 28 -28.90 15.49 71.37
N THR A 29 -29.13 15.95 70.14
CA THR A 29 -30.40 16.57 69.71
C THR A 29 -30.65 16.30 68.22
N ALA A 30 -31.89 16.47 67.75
CA ALA A 30 -32.37 15.91 66.48
C ALA A 30 -32.50 16.93 65.33
N GLY A 31 -32.41 16.43 64.10
CA GLY A 31 -32.78 17.12 62.86
C GLY A 31 -32.96 16.08 61.74
N SER A 32 -34.11 16.10 61.06
CA SER A 32 -34.57 14.97 60.24
C SER A 32 -34.83 15.32 58.76
N SER A 33 -34.19 14.58 57.86
CA SER A 33 -34.68 14.32 56.49
C SER A 33 -34.09 13.00 56.00
N ALA A 34 -34.82 12.27 55.16
CA ALA A 34 -34.49 10.88 54.82
C ALA A 34 -33.60 10.76 53.57
N LEU A 35 -32.78 9.71 53.53
CA LEU A 35 -32.10 9.24 52.33
C LEU A 35 -33.11 8.61 51.35
N THR A 36 -32.93 8.88 50.06
CA THR A 36 -33.68 8.24 48.97
C THR A 36 -32.77 7.31 48.17
N ASP A 37 -33.18 6.06 48.01
CA ASP A 37 -32.48 5.01 47.24
C ASP A 37 -32.57 5.26 45.72
N PRO A 38 -31.44 5.23 44.97
CA PRO A 38 -31.46 5.38 43.51
C PRO A 38 -32.01 4.18 42.71
N PHE A 39 -32.29 3.03 43.33
CA PHE A 39 -32.69 1.79 42.62
C PHE A 39 -34.21 1.55 42.48
N ALA A 40 -35.02 2.62 42.44
CA ALA A 40 -36.48 2.52 42.28
C ALA A 40 -36.94 2.61 40.81
N SER A 41 -37.35 1.49 40.20
CA SER A 41 -37.91 1.44 38.83
C SER A 41 -39.40 1.85 38.76
N PRO A 42 -39.82 2.76 37.87
CA PRO A 42 -41.23 3.07 37.64
C PRO A 42 -41.86 2.18 36.55
N VAL A 43 -43.07 1.66 36.81
CA VAL A 43 -43.84 0.84 35.86
C VAL A 43 -45.17 1.52 35.50
N SER A 44 -45.38 1.71 34.19
CA SER A 44 -46.67 1.86 33.48
C SER A 44 -47.72 2.87 33.98
N SER A 45 -47.99 3.88 33.14
CA SER A 45 -49.31 4.51 33.02
C SER A 45 -49.73 4.54 31.54
N ARG A 46 -50.96 4.12 31.23
CA ARG A 46 -51.41 3.80 29.85
C ARG A 46 -52.56 4.72 29.38
N ALA A 47 -52.43 5.25 28.17
CA ALA A 47 -53.47 5.98 27.43
C ALA A 47 -53.63 5.37 26.00
N PRO A 48 -54.70 5.67 25.24
CA PRO A 48 -55.33 4.67 24.36
C PRO A 48 -54.75 4.55 22.94
N SER A 49 -54.94 3.38 22.33
CA SER A 49 -54.51 3.08 20.95
C SER A 49 -55.57 3.45 19.90
N ILE A 50 -55.13 4.06 18.79
CA ILE A 50 -55.89 4.11 17.54
C ILE A 50 -55.17 3.21 16.52
N LYS A 51 -55.93 2.35 15.83
CA LYS A 51 -55.38 1.41 14.83
C LYS A 51 -55.27 2.10 13.46
N HIS A 52 -54.15 1.89 12.77
CA HIS A 52 -54.08 2.01 11.32
C HIS A 52 -53.51 0.72 10.70
N GLN A 53 -54.20 0.19 9.68
CA GLN A 53 -53.68 -0.82 8.76
C GLN A 53 -53.35 -0.14 7.42
N PRO A 54 -52.35 -0.64 6.67
CA PRO A 54 -52.03 -0.12 5.35
C PRO A 54 -53.06 -0.57 4.29
N PRO A 55 -53.44 0.29 3.32
CA PRO A 55 -54.32 -0.10 2.22
C PRO A 55 -53.55 -0.67 1.01
N SER A 56 -54.09 -1.75 0.43
CA SER A 56 -53.73 -2.23 -0.91
C SER A 56 -54.44 -1.40 -2.01
N PRO A 57 -53.91 -1.33 -3.24
CA PRO A 57 -54.37 -0.35 -4.24
C PRO A 57 -55.68 -0.74 -4.96
N SER A 58 -56.44 0.27 -5.38
CA SER A 58 -57.62 0.15 -6.27
C SER A 58 -57.64 1.28 -7.32
N SER A 59 -58.33 1.06 -8.45
CA SER A 59 -58.04 1.75 -9.72
C SER A 59 -59.16 2.67 -10.26
N SER A 60 -58.78 3.84 -10.78
CA SER A 60 -59.45 4.56 -11.89
C SER A 60 -58.46 5.59 -12.49
N LYS A 61 -58.04 5.51 -13.75
CA LYS A 61 -58.76 5.73 -15.03
C LYS A 61 -59.27 7.17 -15.25
N VAL A 62 -58.43 7.99 -15.91
CA VAL A 62 -58.81 9.08 -16.83
C VAL A 62 -57.87 8.99 -18.05
N SER A 63 -58.31 9.39 -19.24
CA SER A 63 -57.68 9.03 -20.53
C SER A 63 -57.85 10.07 -21.63
N PHE A 64 -56.79 10.34 -22.41
CA PHE A 64 -56.76 11.13 -23.66
C PHE A 64 -55.62 10.58 -24.58
N PRO A 65 -55.60 10.84 -25.90
CA PRO A 65 -56.16 9.89 -26.86
C PRO A 65 -55.12 9.28 -27.83
N GLU A 66 -55.54 8.27 -28.59
CA GLU A 66 -54.72 7.64 -29.63
C GLU A 66 -54.50 8.51 -30.87
N SER A 67 -53.30 8.42 -31.46
CA SER A 67 -53.17 8.38 -32.92
C SER A 67 -52.10 7.36 -33.31
N SER A 68 -52.33 6.62 -34.40
CA SER A 68 -51.62 5.38 -34.70
C SER A 68 -50.87 5.44 -36.04
N ILE A 69 -49.61 5.00 -36.05
CA ILE A 69 -48.82 4.59 -37.22
C ILE A 69 -47.94 3.39 -36.79
N SER A 70 -47.54 2.54 -37.74
CA SER A 70 -47.16 1.14 -37.48
C SER A 70 -45.90 0.67 -38.23
N VAL A 71 -45.53 -0.61 -38.02
CA VAL A 71 -44.53 -1.39 -38.80
C VAL A 71 -43.04 -1.05 -38.47
N PRO A 72 -42.07 -2.00 -38.50
CA PRO A 72 -42.05 -3.39 -38.02
C PRO A 72 -40.86 -3.69 -37.05
N ARG A 73 -40.73 -4.93 -36.57
CA ARG A 73 -39.54 -5.42 -35.83
C ARG A 73 -38.71 -6.40 -36.68
N ARG A 74 -37.44 -6.09 -36.98
CA ARG A 74 -36.42 -7.06 -37.41
C ARG A 74 -35.00 -6.61 -37.04
N SER A 75 -34.04 -7.53 -37.10
CA SER A 75 -32.68 -7.45 -36.54
C SER A 75 -31.59 -7.62 -37.60
N ILE A 76 -30.37 -7.09 -37.37
CA ILE A 76 -29.03 -7.77 -37.52
C ILE A 76 -27.84 -6.76 -37.64
N LEU A 77 -26.76 -7.00 -36.88
CA LEU A 77 -25.34 -6.51 -37.00
C LEU A 77 -25.08 -4.97 -36.99
N SER A 78 -23.95 -4.42 -36.50
CA SER A 78 -22.56 -4.95 -36.34
C SER A 78 -21.70 -4.19 -35.28
N GLN A 79 -20.59 -4.82 -34.85
CA GLN A 79 -19.21 -4.32 -34.55
C GLN A 79 -18.96 -2.86 -34.09
N SER A 80 -17.97 -2.50 -33.25
CA SER A 80 -16.94 -3.17 -32.40
C SER A 80 -16.40 -2.10 -31.40
N GLY A 81 -15.29 -2.15 -30.62
CA GLY A 81 -14.14 -3.04 -30.39
C GLY A 81 -13.18 -2.33 -29.40
N PHE A 82 -12.45 -2.97 -28.48
CA PHE A 82 -11.11 -3.58 -28.65
C PHE A 82 -10.70 -4.34 -27.36
N GLY A 83 -9.74 -5.28 -27.45
CA GLY A 83 -9.13 -5.95 -26.29
C GLY A 83 -7.75 -6.54 -26.62
N THR A 84 -6.89 -6.72 -25.62
CA THR A 84 -5.50 -7.18 -25.76
C THR A 84 -5.34 -8.71 -25.66
N PRO A 85 -4.30 -9.31 -26.27
CA PRO A 85 -4.19 -10.77 -26.42
C PRO A 85 -3.41 -11.47 -25.29
N ALA A 86 -3.70 -12.76 -25.10
CA ALA A 86 -2.88 -13.69 -24.32
C ALA A 86 -2.59 -14.97 -25.14
N PHE A 87 -1.37 -15.49 -25.06
CA PHE A 87 -0.96 -16.73 -25.72
C PHE A 87 -1.26 -17.96 -24.84
N SER A 88 -1.68 -19.06 -25.46
CA SER A 88 -1.52 -20.41 -24.88
C SER A 88 -1.31 -21.45 -25.99
N SER A 89 -0.42 -22.41 -25.74
CA SER A 89 0.00 -23.44 -26.71
C SER A 89 -0.77 -24.74 -26.50
N ALA A 90 -1.34 -25.31 -27.57
CA ALA A 90 -2.02 -26.59 -27.50
C ALA A 90 -1.03 -27.77 -27.54
N VAL A 91 -1.16 -28.69 -26.57
CA VAL A 91 -0.54 -30.02 -26.58
C VAL A 91 -1.59 -31.02 -27.09
N SER A 92 -1.21 -31.94 -27.99
CA SER A 92 -2.10 -32.97 -28.52
C SER A 92 -1.73 -34.37 -27.99
N SER A 93 -2.74 -35.11 -27.55
CA SER A 93 -2.62 -36.47 -27.05
C SER A 93 -3.71 -37.35 -27.66
N ALA A 94 -3.33 -38.40 -28.42
CA ALA A 94 -4.26 -39.25 -29.15
C ALA A 94 -4.44 -40.62 -28.47
N SER A 95 -5.66 -40.88 -27.97
CA SER A 95 -6.06 -42.17 -27.39
C SER A 95 -6.51 -43.18 -28.45
N ARG A 96 -6.11 -44.44 -28.30
CA ARG A 96 -6.59 -45.56 -29.13
C ARG A 96 -7.85 -46.19 -28.52
N LEU A 97 -8.77 -46.65 -29.36
CA LEU A 97 -9.78 -47.66 -29.02
C LEU A 97 -9.80 -48.74 -30.10
N SER A 98 -10.33 -49.92 -29.75
CA SER A 98 -10.34 -51.12 -30.60
C SER A 98 -11.63 -51.90 -30.39
N ALA A 99 -12.10 -52.57 -31.43
CA ALA A 99 -13.20 -53.52 -31.39
C ALA A 99 -12.88 -54.70 -32.32
N ALA A 100 -13.30 -55.91 -31.93
CA ALA A 100 -13.06 -57.14 -32.66
C ALA A 100 -14.28 -58.08 -32.56
N HIS A 101 -14.48 -58.93 -33.56
CA HIS A 101 -15.50 -59.97 -33.56
C HIS A 101 -14.95 -61.33 -33.98
N LEU A 102 -15.59 -62.37 -33.46
CA LEU A 102 -15.34 -63.80 -33.69
C LEU A 102 -16.21 -64.28 -34.88
N ALA A 103 -16.15 -65.52 -35.40
CA ALA A 103 -15.47 -66.74 -34.98
C ALA A 103 -15.13 -67.65 -36.20
N ASN A 104 -14.66 -68.86 -35.92
CA ASN A 104 -14.40 -69.99 -36.84
C ASN A 104 -14.94 -71.29 -36.16
N PRO A 105 -14.90 -72.53 -36.72
CA PRO A 105 -14.23 -73.01 -37.94
C PRO A 105 -15.04 -73.97 -38.86
N ALA A 106 -14.50 -74.26 -40.06
CA ALA A 106 -14.79 -75.48 -40.85
C ALA A 106 -13.56 -75.88 -41.72
N PRO A 107 -13.32 -77.16 -42.07
CA PRO A 107 -12.03 -77.60 -42.60
C PRO A 107 -11.95 -77.92 -44.12
N GLN A 108 -10.78 -77.60 -44.68
CA GLN A 108 -10.06 -78.25 -45.81
C GLN A 108 -10.79 -78.66 -47.11
N THR A 109 -10.42 -77.99 -48.20
CA THR A 109 -10.08 -78.63 -49.51
C THR A 109 -8.97 -77.81 -50.18
N THR A 110 -8.23 -78.40 -51.12
CA THR A 110 -7.01 -77.83 -51.70
C THR A 110 -7.27 -76.97 -52.95
N ALA A 111 -6.66 -75.78 -53.01
CA ALA A 111 -6.55 -74.96 -54.23
C ALA A 111 -5.11 -74.42 -54.40
N PRO A 112 -4.63 -74.16 -55.63
CA PRO A 112 -3.28 -73.64 -55.86
C PRO A 112 -3.04 -72.27 -55.21
N ALA A 113 -1.84 -72.05 -54.67
CA ALA A 113 -1.48 -70.81 -54.01
C ALA A 113 -1.39 -69.64 -55.01
N ALA A 114 -2.36 -68.72 -54.95
CA ALA A 114 -2.29 -67.46 -55.70
C ALA A 114 -1.03 -66.68 -55.30
N VAL A 115 -0.24 -66.27 -56.29
CA VAL A 115 1.00 -65.50 -56.08
C VAL A 115 0.64 -64.15 -55.46
N LYS A 116 1.05 -63.94 -54.20
CA LYS A 116 0.87 -62.67 -53.49
C LYS A 116 1.54 -61.55 -54.30
N SER A 117 0.75 -60.65 -54.87
CA SER A 117 1.29 -59.41 -55.43
C SER A 117 1.96 -58.64 -54.29
N LYS A 118 3.25 -58.35 -54.46
CA LYS A 118 3.96 -57.49 -53.50
C LYS A 118 3.39 -56.09 -53.68
N ILE A 119 2.72 -55.57 -52.65
CA ILE A 119 2.43 -54.14 -52.53
C ILE A 119 3.77 -53.43 -52.79
N PRO A 120 3.86 -52.51 -53.76
CA PRO A 120 5.14 -51.89 -54.11
C PRO A 120 5.67 -51.15 -52.89
N ARG A 121 6.81 -51.64 -52.37
CA ARG A 121 7.55 -51.00 -51.29
C ARG A 121 7.81 -49.55 -51.72
N MET A 122 7.43 -48.57 -50.91
CA MET A 122 7.68 -47.16 -51.22
C MET A 122 9.15 -47.00 -51.63
N LYS A 123 9.39 -46.35 -52.78
CA LYS A 123 10.75 -46.18 -53.29
C LYS A 123 11.59 -45.48 -52.23
N SER A 124 12.73 -46.05 -51.89
CA SER A 124 13.63 -45.44 -50.92
C SER A 124 14.04 -44.04 -51.42
N HIS A 125 13.98 -43.05 -50.54
CA HIS A 125 14.55 -41.72 -50.79
C HIS A 125 16.09 -41.72 -50.71
N MET A 126 16.71 -42.88 -50.46
CA MET A 126 18.15 -43.07 -50.63
C MET A 126 18.51 -42.84 -52.09
N LEU A 127 19.15 -41.70 -52.34
CA LEU A 127 19.67 -41.33 -53.65
C LEU A 127 20.63 -42.42 -54.17
N PRO A 128 20.54 -42.84 -55.45
CA PRO A 128 21.38 -43.91 -55.98
C PRO A 128 22.87 -43.63 -55.81
N GLU A 129 23.66 -44.67 -55.56
CA GLU A 129 25.10 -44.52 -55.37
C GLU A 129 25.75 -43.95 -56.64
N GLY A 130 26.39 -42.78 -56.51
CA GLY A 130 26.92 -42.00 -57.63
C GLY A 130 26.04 -40.86 -58.13
N THR A 131 24.80 -40.66 -57.65
CA THR A 131 24.08 -39.40 -57.94
C THR A 131 24.67 -38.25 -57.13
N GLU A 132 25.10 -37.21 -57.82
CA GLU A 132 25.53 -35.98 -57.17
C GLU A 132 24.33 -35.30 -56.52
N VAL A 133 24.25 -35.37 -55.19
CA VAL A 133 23.36 -34.51 -54.40
C VAL A 133 23.72 -33.07 -54.73
N GLU A 134 22.79 -32.32 -55.32
CA GLU A 134 22.99 -30.89 -55.57
C GLU A 134 23.25 -30.19 -54.23
N LYS A 135 24.42 -29.57 -54.11
CA LYS A 135 24.88 -28.87 -52.89
C LYS A 135 24.93 -27.39 -53.22
N PRO A 136 23.79 -26.66 -53.25
CA PRO A 136 23.77 -25.24 -53.65
C PRO A 136 24.68 -24.37 -52.77
N TRP A 137 24.92 -24.77 -51.52
CA TRP A 137 25.90 -24.13 -50.61
C TRP A 137 27.38 -24.30 -51.03
N LYS A 138 27.69 -25.11 -52.04
CA LYS A 138 29.00 -25.15 -52.73
C LYS A 138 29.05 -24.30 -54.02
N GLY A 139 27.91 -23.78 -54.48
CA GLY A 139 27.87 -22.90 -55.64
C GLY A 139 28.46 -21.52 -55.37
N LYS A 140 28.77 -20.77 -56.43
CA LYS A 140 29.01 -19.33 -56.30
C LYS A 140 27.69 -18.66 -55.91
N LYS A 141 27.61 -18.12 -54.68
CA LYS A 141 26.45 -17.36 -54.20
C LYS A 141 26.08 -16.27 -55.20
N THR A 142 24.79 -16.18 -55.53
CA THR A 142 24.27 -15.13 -56.41
C THR A 142 24.34 -13.76 -55.72
N PRO A 143 24.41 -12.64 -56.48
CA PRO A 143 24.38 -11.30 -55.90
C PRO A 143 23.14 -11.05 -55.04
N ARG A 144 22.00 -11.67 -55.38
CA ARG A 144 20.73 -11.56 -54.65
C ARG A 144 20.78 -12.25 -53.28
N GLU A 145 21.42 -13.41 -53.18
CA GLU A 145 21.64 -14.07 -51.88
C GLU A 145 22.59 -13.25 -51.00
N ILE A 146 23.69 -12.72 -51.56
CA ILE A 146 24.63 -11.86 -50.84
C ILE A 146 23.91 -10.61 -50.30
N PHE A 147 23.10 -9.95 -51.12
CA PHE A 147 22.24 -8.83 -50.70
C PHE A 147 21.22 -9.24 -49.61
N SER A 148 20.66 -10.45 -49.70
CA SER A 148 19.73 -10.99 -48.69
C SER A 148 20.39 -11.28 -47.33
N TYR A 149 21.71 -11.51 -47.27
CA TYR A 149 22.43 -11.52 -45.98
C TYR A 149 22.63 -10.09 -45.47
N TRP A 150 23.08 -9.16 -46.33
CA TRP A 150 23.31 -7.77 -45.93
C TRP A 150 22.05 -7.07 -45.41
N ILE A 151 20.87 -7.27 -46.01
CA ILE A 151 19.64 -6.64 -45.53
C ILE A 151 19.25 -7.12 -44.12
N VAL A 152 19.53 -8.38 -43.76
CA VAL A 152 19.31 -8.90 -42.40
C VAL A 152 20.29 -8.26 -41.41
N TYR A 153 21.57 -8.16 -41.75
CA TYR A 153 22.54 -7.48 -40.89
C TYR A 153 22.25 -5.99 -40.73
N VAL A 154 21.75 -5.31 -41.78
CA VAL A 154 21.31 -3.90 -41.70
C VAL A 154 20.10 -3.75 -40.77
N ILE A 155 19.09 -4.64 -40.84
CA ILE A 155 17.94 -4.60 -39.94
C ILE A 155 18.37 -4.86 -38.48
N ILE A 156 19.27 -5.80 -38.23
CA ILE A 156 19.83 -6.07 -36.90
C ILE A 156 20.61 -4.84 -36.38
N ALA A 157 21.46 -4.25 -37.22
CA ALA A 157 22.23 -3.05 -36.86
C ALA A 157 21.33 -1.84 -36.59
N MET A 158 20.25 -1.66 -37.36
CA MET A 158 19.23 -0.64 -37.11
C MET A 158 18.49 -0.87 -35.78
N GLY A 159 18.17 -2.13 -35.45
CA GLY A 159 17.56 -2.47 -34.16
C GLY A 159 18.49 -2.18 -32.98
N LEU A 160 19.76 -2.56 -33.07
CA LEU A 160 20.78 -2.28 -32.05
C LEU A 160 21.05 -0.77 -31.92
N ALA A 161 21.16 -0.04 -33.03
CA ALA A 161 21.33 1.41 -33.02
C ALA A 161 20.11 2.12 -32.44
N GLY A 162 18.89 1.70 -32.80
CA GLY A 162 17.65 2.23 -32.23
C GLY A 162 17.55 2.01 -30.72
N GLY A 163 17.91 0.80 -30.25
CA GLY A 163 18.00 0.49 -28.81
C GLY A 163 19.04 1.36 -28.09
N ALA A 164 20.25 1.50 -28.65
CA ALA A 164 21.30 2.34 -28.07
C ALA A 164 20.89 3.84 -28.03
N ILE A 165 20.23 4.34 -29.08
CA ILE A 165 19.69 5.70 -29.15
C ILE A 165 18.59 5.90 -28.10
N GLN A 166 17.69 4.93 -27.93
CA GLN A 166 16.65 4.98 -26.89
C GLN A 166 17.28 4.98 -25.48
N SER A 167 18.24 4.09 -25.20
CA SER A 167 18.95 4.04 -23.92
C SER A 167 19.70 5.34 -23.63
N TYR A 168 20.37 5.91 -24.63
CA TYR A 168 21.05 7.21 -24.51
C TYR A 168 20.05 8.34 -24.21
N PHE A 169 18.95 8.43 -24.97
CA PHE A 169 17.94 9.45 -24.73
C PHE A 169 17.27 9.30 -23.36
N GLN A 170 17.02 8.08 -22.90
CA GLN A 170 16.43 7.85 -21.58
C GLN A 170 17.44 8.19 -20.46
N TYR A 171 18.73 7.89 -20.64
CA TYR A 171 19.78 8.29 -19.71
C TYR A 171 19.93 9.81 -19.55
N ILE A 172 19.81 10.60 -20.64
CA ILE A 172 19.93 12.07 -20.57
C ILE A 172 18.63 12.81 -20.21
N HIS A 173 17.45 12.21 -20.40
CA HIS A 173 16.15 12.85 -20.14
C HIS A 173 15.49 12.46 -18.81
N VAL A 174 16.01 11.46 -18.09
CA VAL A 174 15.70 11.28 -16.67
C VAL A 174 16.30 12.47 -15.90
N PRO A 175 15.48 13.40 -15.34
CA PRO A 175 16.03 14.43 -14.48
C PRO A 175 16.68 13.76 -13.28
N LEU A 176 17.88 14.21 -12.96
CA LEU A 176 18.69 13.78 -11.83
C LEU A 176 19.13 15.06 -11.15
N ASP A 177 18.89 15.21 -9.86
CA ASP A 177 19.68 16.19 -9.13
C ASP A 177 21.15 15.72 -9.12
N ARG A 178 22.04 16.66 -9.35
CA ARG A 178 23.51 16.50 -9.38
C ARG A 178 24.20 17.49 -8.45
N GLN A 179 23.45 18.31 -7.71
CA GLN A 179 24.00 19.17 -6.68
C GLN A 179 24.54 18.34 -5.51
N PRO A 180 25.58 18.81 -4.81
CA PRO A 180 26.05 18.17 -3.59
C PRO A 180 25.01 18.35 -2.48
N LEU A 181 24.34 17.25 -2.10
CA LEU A 181 23.38 17.24 -1.00
C LEU A 181 24.08 17.38 0.35
N CYS A 182 23.49 18.13 1.27
CA CYS A 182 23.84 18.12 2.69
C CYS A 182 22.92 17.15 3.45
N ILE A 183 23.42 16.58 4.55
CA ILE A 183 22.62 15.77 5.46
C ILE A 183 21.78 16.72 6.32
N VAL A 184 20.45 16.56 6.24
CA VAL A 184 19.48 17.23 7.13
C VAL A 184 19.10 16.32 8.30
N LEU A 185 18.94 15.02 8.03
CA LEU A 185 18.74 13.97 9.02
C LEU A 185 19.51 12.71 8.57
N ASP A 186 20.15 12.04 9.54
CA ASP A 186 20.72 10.70 9.44
C ASP A 186 20.42 9.99 10.76
N GLU A 187 19.71 8.87 10.71
CA GLU A 187 19.25 8.12 11.88
C GLU A 187 19.44 6.62 11.61
N ASN A 188 20.40 6.03 12.32
CA ASN A 188 20.81 4.64 12.13
C ASN A 188 20.08 3.67 13.08
N PHE A 189 19.23 4.19 13.97
CA PHE A 189 18.48 3.45 14.99
C PHE A 189 19.41 2.66 15.93
N ASP A 190 20.54 3.25 16.29
CA ASP A 190 21.56 2.63 17.17
C ASP A 190 21.03 2.37 18.59
N ASN A 191 20.16 3.26 19.10
CA ASN A 191 19.59 3.16 20.45
C ASN A 191 18.19 3.77 20.51
N GLU A 192 17.31 3.17 21.31
CA GLU A 192 15.95 3.67 21.52
C GLU A 192 15.91 5.05 22.20
N THR A 193 16.92 5.41 23.01
CA THR A 193 16.97 6.71 23.68
C THR A 193 17.29 7.87 22.75
N SER A 194 18.06 7.68 21.67
CA SER A 194 18.26 8.72 20.65
C SER A 194 17.05 8.83 19.72
N VAL A 195 16.35 7.73 19.49
CA VAL A 195 15.16 7.71 18.62
C VAL A 195 13.93 8.31 19.30
N PHE A 196 13.62 7.92 20.55
CA PHE A 196 12.37 8.32 21.25
C PHE A 196 12.58 9.04 22.60
N GLY A 197 13.80 9.39 22.97
CA GLY A 197 14.09 10.10 24.23
C GLY A 197 13.82 11.61 24.15
N PRO A 198 14.08 12.36 25.25
CA PRO A 198 13.98 13.81 25.24
C PRO A 198 14.93 14.43 24.21
N GLY A 199 14.37 15.12 23.21
CA GLY A 199 15.14 15.65 22.07
C GLY A 199 15.56 14.59 21.03
N GLY A 200 14.92 13.42 21.04
CA GLY A 200 15.17 12.35 20.08
C GLY A 200 14.55 12.59 18.70
N THR A 201 14.98 11.77 17.73
CA THR A 201 14.65 11.93 16.30
C THR A 201 13.16 11.79 15.99
N PHE A 202 12.45 10.88 16.64
CA PHE A 202 11.06 10.54 16.35
C PHE A 202 10.15 10.73 17.56
N PHE A 203 9.11 11.53 17.38
CA PHE A 203 7.99 11.62 18.31
C PHE A 203 6.98 10.51 18.01
N ARG A 204 6.42 9.89 19.06
CA ARG A 204 5.32 8.91 18.93
C ARG A 204 3.99 9.67 19.01
N GLU A 205 3.21 9.67 17.93
CA GLU A 205 1.84 10.18 17.94
C GLU A 205 0.88 9.15 18.56
N VAL A 206 0.00 9.61 19.46
CA VAL A 206 -0.93 8.78 20.23
C VAL A 206 -2.36 9.29 20.01
N ASN A 207 -3.14 8.53 19.26
CA ASN A 207 -4.49 8.88 18.83
C ASN A 207 -5.30 7.60 18.51
N MET A 208 -6.62 7.68 18.51
CA MET A 208 -7.55 6.61 18.10
C MET A 208 -8.72 7.08 17.20
N ASP A 209 -8.67 8.32 16.70
CA ASP A 209 -9.73 8.95 15.89
C ASP A 209 -9.86 8.44 14.44
N GLY A 210 -9.03 7.46 14.03
CA GLY A 210 -8.98 6.91 12.69
C GLY A 210 -8.33 7.82 11.64
N PHE A 211 -7.58 8.85 12.06
CA PHE A 211 -6.70 9.71 11.26
C PHE A 211 -7.33 10.41 10.05
N GLY A 212 -8.67 10.54 10.03
CA GLY A 212 -9.43 11.06 8.89
C GLY A 212 -9.74 10.02 7.80
N ASN A 213 -9.09 8.86 7.83
CA ASN A 213 -9.32 7.74 6.91
C ASN A 213 -10.37 6.72 7.42
N GLY A 214 -10.75 6.82 8.69
CA GLY A 214 -11.52 5.80 9.39
C GLY A 214 -10.72 4.52 9.66
N GLU A 215 -9.41 4.65 9.87
CA GLU A 215 -8.50 3.56 10.30
C GLU A 215 -8.98 2.94 11.64
N PHE A 216 -8.72 1.64 11.85
CA PHE A 216 -9.32 0.87 12.97
C PHE A 216 -8.36 0.60 14.14
N GLU A 217 -7.09 0.97 14.05
CA GLU A 217 -6.15 0.89 15.17
C GLU A 217 -6.19 2.13 16.08
N MET A 218 -5.49 2.04 17.20
CA MET A 218 -5.02 3.18 17.99
C MET A 218 -3.49 3.20 17.97
N THR A 219 -2.87 4.36 17.93
CA THR A 219 -1.40 4.49 18.01
C THR A 219 -0.96 4.72 19.45
N THR A 220 0.12 4.09 19.90
CA THR A 220 0.50 4.07 21.33
C THR A 220 1.98 4.40 21.59
N THR A 221 2.30 4.81 22.82
CA THR A 221 3.68 4.89 23.34
C THR A 221 4.32 3.52 23.62
N SER A 222 3.60 2.40 23.43
CA SER A 222 4.01 1.08 23.88
C SER A 222 5.20 0.52 23.10
N ARG A 223 6.14 -0.07 23.86
CA ARG A 223 7.22 -0.93 23.33
C ARG A 223 6.72 -2.17 22.59
N ASN A 224 5.44 -2.55 22.74
CA ASN A 224 4.83 -3.59 21.93
C ASN A 224 4.57 -3.14 20.49
N ASN A 225 4.40 -1.83 20.26
CA ASN A 225 4.00 -1.27 18.98
C ASN A 225 5.10 -0.46 18.27
N SER A 226 6.02 0.16 19.01
CA SER A 226 7.23 0.73 18.42
C SER A 226 8.44 0.61 19.34
N PHE A 227 9.54 0.07 18.83
CA PHE A 227 10.79 -0.11 19.56
C PHE A 227 11.99 -0.14 18.61
N VAL A 228 13.19 -0.01 19.18
CA VAL A 228 14.46 -0.11 18.46
C VAL A 228 15.21 -1.34 18.93
N ARG A 229 15.75 -2.13 17.99
CA ARG A 229 16.55 -3.34 18.28
C ARG A 229 17.52 -3.61 17.14
N ASP A 230 18.76 -3.97 17.47
CA ASP A 230 19.77 -4.45 16.51
C ASP A 230 20.04 -3.50 15.32
N GLY A 231 20.02 -2.17 15.54
CA GLY A 231 20.20 -1.15 14.49
C GLY A 231 18.96 -0.97 13.59
N LYS A 232 17.77 -1.29 14.09
CA LYS A 232 16.51 -1.22 13.34
C LYS A 232 15.37 -0.69 14.21
N LEU A 233 14.51 0.11 13.59
CA LEU A 233 13.21 0.50 14.11
C LEU A 233 12.15 -0.52 13.68
N TYR A 234 11.32 -0.97 14.62
CA TYR A 234 10.16 -1.83 14.36
C TYR A 234 8.88 -1.03 14.65
N ILE A 235 7.92 -1.04 13.73
CA ILE A 235 6.53 -0.60 13.94
C ILE A 235 5.63 -1.84 13.81
N VAL A 236 4.90 -2.19 14.86
CA VAL A 236 4.25 -3.50 15.00
C VAL A 236 2.76 -3.37 15.36
N PRO A 237 1.84 -3.88 14.53
CA PRO A 237 0.45 -4.03 14.92
C PRO A 237 0.26 -5.22 15.88
N THR A 238 -0.54 -5.02 16.92
CA THR A 238 -0.92 -6.00 17.96
C THR A 238 -2.42 -5.90 18.26
N LEU A 239 -3.04 -6.90 18.89
CA LEU A 239 -4.47 -6.80 19.23
C LEU A 239 -4.66 -6.00 20.51
N THR A 240 -5.70 -5.16 20.57
CA THR A 240 -6.10 -4.47 21.81
C THR A 240 -6.60 -5.46 22.86
N SER A 241 -7.22 -6.56 22.42
CA SER A 241 -7.67 -7.66 23.28
C SER A 241 -6.53 -8.41 23.99
N ASP A 242 -5.29 -8.33 23.51
CA ASP A 242 -4.12 -8.90 24.21
C ASP A 242 -3.85 -8.16 25.54
N ASN A 243 -4.26 -6.89 25.64
CA ASN A 243 -4.07 -6.04 26.82
C ASN A 243 -5.32 -5.97 27.73
N ILE A 244 -6.53 -5.88 27.16
CA ILE A 244 -7.78 -5.66 27.93
C ILE A 244 -8.75 -6.86 27.92
N GLY A 245 -8.46 -7.92 27.17
CA GLY A 245 -9.38 -9.04 26.93
C GLY A 245 -10.41 -8.75 25.84
N MET A 246 -11.02 -9.80 25.29
CA MET A 246 -11.96 -9.66 24.16
C MET A 246 -13.29 -9.01 24.58
N ASP A 247 -13.81 -9.37 25.75
CA ASP A 247 -15.12 -8.88 26.21
C ASP A 247 -15.11 -7.36 26.40
N ALA A 248 -13.99 -6.81 26.90
CA ALA A 248 -13.81 -5.37 27.10
C ALA A 248 -13.74 -4.58 25.79
N VAL A 249 -13.19 -5.17 24.72
CA VAL A 249 -13.22 -4.57 23.37
C VAL A 249 -14.67 -4.39 22.89
N PHE A 250 -15.58 -5.30 23.25
CA PHE A 250 -16.96 -5.32 22.75
C PHE A 250 -18.02 -4.68 23.66
N ASP A 251 -17.84 -4.65 24.98
CA ASP A 251 -18.87 -4.11 25.88
C ASP A 251 -18.35 -3.49 27.18
N GLY A 252 -19.17 -2.59 27.73
CA GLY A 252 -19.11 -2.09 29.11
C GLY A 252 -17.85 -1.33 29.53
N THR A 253 -16.90 -1.06 28.63
CA THR A 253 -15.56 -0.58 28.99
C THR A 253 -15.34 0.86 28.53
N VAL A 254 -14.91 1.73 29.44
CA VAL A 254 -14.34 3.04 29.11
C VAL A 254 -12.83 2.89 29.03
N TYR A 255 -12.26 3.09 27.84
CA TYR A 255 -10.83 3.01 27.59
C TYR A 255 -10.30 4.41 27.31
N ASN A 256 -9.36 4.89 28.13
CA ASN A 256 -8.63 6.14 27.92
C ASN A 256 -7.17 5.80 27.57
N ILE A 257 -6.64 6.37 26.50
CA ILE A 257 -5.25 6.11 26.10
C ILE A 257 -4.28 6.96 26.93
N THR A 258 -3.19 6.33 27.40
CA THR A 258 -2.09 7.02 28.06
C THR A 258 -1.33 7.87 27.06
N ASP A 259 -0.84 9.04 27.48
CA ASP A 259 0.02 9.92 26.68
C ASP A 259 -0.60 10.48 25.38
N CYS A 260 -1.95 10.58 25.30
CA CYS A 260 -2.65 11.10 24.11
C CYS A 260 -2.09 12.44 23.62
N THR A 261 -1.72 12.53 22.34
CA THR A 261 -0.98 13.68 21.77
C THR A 261 -1.85 14.69 21.03
N PHE A 262 -3.17 14.65 21.18
CA PHE A 262 -4.13 15.50 20.46
C PHE A 262 -3.78 17.00 20.49
N ASN A 263 -3.37 17.51 21.65
CA ASN A 263 -2.99 18.91 21.85
C ASN A 263 -1.63 19.29 21.24
N ILE A 264 -0.86 18.31 20.73
CA ILE A 264 0.45 18.50 20.08
C ILE A 264 0.30 18.34 18.57
N THR A 265 -0.44 17.33 18.09
CA THR A 265 -0.51 17.00 16.66
C THR A 265 -1.67 17.66 15.92
N ARG A 266 -2.70 18.17 16.62
CA ARG A 266 -3.75 18.99 15.98
C ARG A 266 -3.34 20.46 15.83
N PRO A 267 -3.73 21.13 14.72
CA PRO A 267 -3.59 22.58 14.55
C PRO A 267 -4.16 23.38 15.73
N ASP A 268 -3.58 24.55 15.98
CA ASP A 268 -3.88 25.44 17.12
C ASP A 268 -3.96 24.73 18.50
N ASN A 269 -3.19 23.65 18.66
CA ASN A 269 -3.13 22.83 19.88
C ASN A 269 -4.48 22.19 20.26
N GLY A 270 -5.32 21.87 19.25
CA GLY A 270 -6.66 21.30 19.46
C GLY A 270 -7.76 22.32 19.78
N PHE A 271 -7.51 23.61 19.54
CA PHE A 271 -8.52 24.65 19.61
C PHE A 271 -9.15 24.94 18.25
N ILE A 272 -10.42 25.34 18.26
CA ILE A 272 -11.22 25.73 17.09
C ILE A 272 -11.93 27.05 17.37
N THR A 273 -12.26 27.79 16.32
CA THR A 273 -13.08 29.00 16.41
C THR A 273 -14.51 28.68 15.99
N VAL A 274 -15.47 28.84 16.90
CA VAL A 274 -16.91 28.71 16.63
C VAL A 274 -17.58 30.04 16.98
N ASP A 275 -18.38 30.58 16.06
CA ASP A 275 -19.05 31.89 16.19
C ASP A 275 -18.12 33.05 16.61
N GLY A 276 -16.85 33.00 16.18
CA GLY A 276 -15.80 33.97 16.54
C GLY A 276 -15.14 33.75 17.90
N VAL A 277 -15.54 32.73 18.67
CA VAL A 277 -14.97 32.37 19.97
C VAL A 277 -14.00 31.19 19.81
N ARG A 278 -12.75 31.36 20.25
CA ARG A 278 -11.76 30.28 20.31
C ARG A 278 -12.04 29.39 21.52
N GLN A 279 -12.35 28.12 21.28
CA GLN A 279 -12.65 27.10 22.29
C GLN A 279 -11.92 25.79 22.01
N PHE A 280 -11.73 24.94 23.01
CA PHE A 280 -11.08 23.64 22.85
C PHE A 280 -12.06 22.63 22.23
N ASP A 281 -11.62 21.87 21.23
CA ASP A 281 -12.43 20.83 20.59
C ASP A 281 -12.49 19.56 21.46
N TRP A 282 -13.33 19.62 22.49
CA TRP A 282 -13.62 18.48 23.37
C TRP A 282 -14.15 17.25 22.62
N ASP A 283 -14.93 17.45 21.56
CA ASP A 283 -15.59 16.38 20.82
C ASP A 283 -14.56 15.55 20.02
N SER A 284 -13.63 16.22 19.33
CA SER A 284 -12.50 15.53 18.70
C SER A 284 -11.47 15.05 19.70
N TYR A 285 -11.24 15.75 20.83
CA TYR A 285 -10.37 15.25 21.90
C TYR A 285 -10.86 13.93 22.48
N TYR A 286 -12.16 13.81 22.77
CA TYR A 286 -12.72 12.55 23.28
C TYR A 286 -12.58 11.42 22.25
N ARG A 287 -12.89 11.66 20.95
CA ARG A 287 -12.61 10.67 19.88
C ARG A 287 -11.14 10.25 19.79
N SER A 288 -10.22 11.17 20.06
CA SER A 288 -8.78 10.95 19.89
C SER A 288 -8.14 10.22 21.07
N CYS A 289 -8.67 10.46 22.28
CA CYS A 289 -8.05 10.02 23.53
C CYS A 289 -8.87 8.95 24.30
N SER A 290 -10.11 8.66 23.89
CA SER A 290 -10.99 7.75 24.61
C SER A 290 -12.03 7.05 23.74
N ALA A 291 -12.38 5.81 24.10
CA ALA A 291 -13.46 5.04 23.50
C ALA A 291 -14.32 4.38 24.58
N VAL A 292 -15.60 4.13 24.27
CA VAL A 292 -16.53 3.43 25.17
C VAL A 292 -17.20 2.30 24.41
N SER A 293 -16.89 1.05 24.77
CA SER A 293 -17.48 -0.12 24.11
C SER A 293 -18.91 -0.36 24.59
N ASN A 294 -19.77 -0.80 23.67
CA ASN A 294 -21.18 -1.03 23.91
C ASN A 294 -21.75 -2.04 22.90
N ALA A 295 -22.03 -3.26 23.36
CA ALA A 295 -22.48 -4.35 22.49
C ALA A 295 -23.89 -4.13 21.90
N THR A 296 -24.71 -3.27 22.51
CA THR A 296 -26.06 -2.92 22.00
C THR A 296 -25.99 -1.89 20.88
N ALA A 297 -25.08 -0.92 20.98
CA ALA A 297 -24.83 0.07 19.94
C ALA A 297 -23.91 -0.46 18.82
N GLY A 298 -23.16 -1.52 19.09
CA GLY A 298 -22.12 -2.05 18.19
C GLY A 298 -20.82 -1.25 18.22
N ILE A 299 -20.59 -0.45 19.26
CA ILE A 299 -19.37 0.35 19.43
C ILE A 299 -18.32 -0.53 20.10
N VAL A 300 -17.09 -0.51 19.56
CA VAL A 300 -15.93 -1.23 20.11
C VAL A 300 -14.83 -0.25 20.51
N ILE A 301 -13.95 -0.68 21.41
CA ILE A 301 -12.61 -0.08 21.51
C ILE A 301 -11.84 -0.47 20.23
N ASN A 302 -11.03 0.44 19.67
CA ASN A 302 -10.23 0.19 18.45
C ASN A 302 -9.52 -1.19 18.58
N PRO A 303 -9.86 -2.20 17.75
CA PRO A 303 -9.49 -3.60 18.01
C PRO A 303 -7.99 -3.90 17.88
N VAL A 304 -7.21 -2.96 17.33
CA VAL A 304 -5.78 -3.09 17.08
C VAL A 304 -5.03 -1.93 17.74
N GLN A 305 -3.81 -2.19 18.19
CA GLN A 305 -2.83 -1.18 18.59
C GLN A 305 -1.67 -1.17 17.59
N SER A 306 -1.15 0.00 17.27
CA SER A 306 -0.01 0.22 16.36
C SER A 306 0.80 1.44 16.82
N ALA A 307 1.66 1.98 15.96
CA ALA A 307 2.36 3.23 16.21
C ALA A 307 2.49 4.08 14.94
N ARG A 308 2.53 5.39 15.15
CA ARG A 308 2.70 6.43 14.13
C ARG A 308 3.79 7.39 14.63
N LEU A 309 4.85 7.52 13.85
CA LEU A 309 6.09 8.15 14.25
C LEU A 309 6.38 9.34 13.36
N THR A 310 6.76 10.48 13.93
CA THR A 310 6.93 11.73 13.20
C THR A 310 8.19 12.50 13.58
N THR A 311 8.81 13.16 12.60
CA THR A 311 9.96 14.07 12.77
C THR A 311 9.57 15.53 12.96
N GLN A 312 8.27 15.85 13.09
CA GLN A 312 7.73 17.21 13.20
C GLN A 312 8.45 18.12 14.23
N GLN A 313 8.96 17.53 15.32
CA GLN A 313 9.64 18.25 16.42
C GLN A 313 11.17 18.27 16.29
N SER A 314 11.75 17.60 15.29
CA SER A 314 13.19 17.31 15.19
C SER A 314 13.81 17.69 13.84
N ALA A 315 13.16 17.33 12.72
CA ALA A 315 13.71 17.50 11.39
C ALA A 315 12.61 17.77 10.34
N SER A 316 12.89 18.74 9.46
CA SER A 316 12.10 19.08 8.28
C SER A 316 13.02 19.37 7.11
N ILE A 317 12.55 19.17 5.89
CA ILE A 317 13.33 19.41 4.67
C ILE A 317 12.46 20.06 3.61
N ARG A 318 13.06 20.93 2.79
CA ARG A 318 12.50 21.39 1.52
C ARG A 318 13.52 21.17 0.41
N TYR A 319 13.12 20.37 -0.60
CA TYR A 319 13.97 19.92 -1.70
C TYR A 319 15.19 19.08 -1.24
N GLY A 320 15.87 18.44 -2.19
CA GLY A 320 16.91 17.46 -1.94
C GLY A 320 16.38 16.03 -2.07
N ARG A 321 16.73 15.16 -1.12
CA ARG A 321 16.47 13.73 -1.20
C ARG A 321 16.14 13.13 0.17
N VAL A 322 15.15 12.25 0.21
CA VAL A 322 14.83 11.42 1.38
C VAL A 322 14.95 9.95 0.97
N GLU A 323 15.68 9.15 1.74
CA GLU A 323 15.76 7.70 1.56
C GLU A 323 15.37 7.01 2.86
N VAL A 324 14.43 6.07 2.78
CA VAL A 324 14.04 5.21 3.89
C VAL A 324 14.13 3.77 3.43
N ARG A 325 14.99 2.97 4.05
CA ARG A 325 15.14 1.55 3.73
C ARG A 325 14.33 0.70 4.69
N ALA A 326 13.29 0.05 4.17
CA ALA A 326 12.30 -0.65 4.97
C ALA A 326 11.92 -2.02 4.37
N LYS A 327 11.50 -2.95 5.24
CA LYS A 327 10.71 -4.12 4.86
C LYS A 327 9.27 -3.86 5.29
N MET A 328 8.33 -4.05 4.39
CA MET A 328 6.90 -3.90 4.69
C MET A 328 6.40 -5.09 5.55
N PRO A 329 5.28 -4.93 6.28
CA PRO A 329 4.61 -6.04 6.97
C PRO A 329 3.78 -6.91 6.03
N ASN A 330 3.62 -8.20 6.37
CA ASN A 330 2.58 -9.07 5.81
C ASN A 330 1.40 -9.18 6.77
N GLY A 331 0.19 -9.26 6.22
CA GLY A 331 -1.05 -9.47 6.96
C GLY A 331 -2.22 -8.77 6.27
N ASP A 332 -3.37 -9.46 6.14
CA ASP A 332 -4.54 -8.83 5.53
C ASP A 332 -4.96 -7.57 6.32
N TRP A 333 -5.35 -6.53 5.58
CA TRP A 333 -5.83 -5.24 6.09
C TRP A 333 -4.78 -4.34 6.77
N LEU A 334 -3.49 -4.69 6.74
CA LEU A 334 -2.42 -3.77 7.14
C LEU A 334 -2.15 -2.71 6.06
N TRP A 335 -1.93 -1.47 6.47
CA TRP A 335 -1.61 -0.30 5.64
C TRP A 335 -0.33 0.39 6.16
N PRO A 336 0.85 -0.17 5.84
CA PRO A 336 2.12 0.51 6.06
C PRO A 336 2.26 1.76 5.16
N ALA A 337 2.76 2.85 5.73
CA ALA A 337 3.04 4.08 5.00
C ALA A 337 4.34 4.77 5.48
N ILE A 338 5.07 5.36 4.53
CA ILE A 338 6.22 6.24 4.73
C ILE A 338 5.96 7.49 3.88
N TRP A 339 5.72 8.62 4.53
CA TRP A 339 5.10 9.80 3.91
C TRP A 339 5.49 11.09 4.63
N MET A 340 5.04 12.24 4.14
CA MET A 340 5.41 13.54 4.68
C MET A 340 4.25 14.53 4.68
N LEU A 341 4.14 15.29 5.77
CA LEU A 341 3.23 16.44 5.90
C LEU A 341 4.02 17.76 5.96
N PRO A 342 3.43 18.90 5.56
CA PRO A 342 4.05 20.20 5.66
C PRO A 342 4.22 20.59 7.13
N LYS A 343 5.40 21.14 7.45
CA LYS A 343 5.77 21.66 8.77
C LYS A 343 4.83 22.77 9.24
N ASP A 344 4.54 23.68 8.32
CA ASP A 344 3.65 24.82 8.50
C ASP A 344 2.51 24.73 7.48
N ASN A 345 1.27 24.91 7.91
CA ASN A 345 0.07 24.94 7.05
C ASN A 345 -0.02 26.27 6.26
N ALA A 346 1.02 26.60 5.51
CA ALA A 346 1.24 27.91 4.87
C ALA A 346 0.15 28.30 3.86
N TYR A 347 -0.57 27.34 3.29
CA TYR A 347 -1.67 27.54 2.34
C TYR A 347 -3.06 27.22 2.95
N GLY A 348 -3.11 26.88 4.24
CA GLY A 348 -4.32 26.39 4.93
C GLY A 348 -4.23 24.90 5.29
N PRO A 349 -5.27 24.34 5.94
CA PRO A 349 -5.32 22.94 6.35
C PRO A 349 -5.28 21.97 5.17
N TRP A 350 -4.99 20.69 5.44
CA TRP A 350 -5.03 19.63 4.42
C TRP A 350 -6.35 19.66 3.60
N PRO A 351 -6.30 19.52 2.26
CA PRO A 351 -5.14 19.24 1.43
C PRO A 351 -4.48 20.51 0.83
N LEU A 352 -4.76 21.72 1.33
CA LEU A 352 -4.27 22.98 0.74
C LEU A 352 -2.74 23.14 0.81
N SER A 353 -2.12 22.67 1.89
CA SER A 353 -0.66 22.72 2.09
C SER A 353 0.09 21.47 1.62
N GLY A 354 -0.61 20.52 0.98
CA GLY A 354 -0.03 19.32 0.36
C GLY A 354 0.31 18.18 1.33
N GLU A 355 0.69 17.04 0.76
CA GLU A 355 1.12 15.80 1.42
C GLU A 355 1.93 14.95 0.41
N ILE A 356 2.98 14.24 0.85
CA ILE A 356 3.89 13.50 -0.03
C ILE A 356 4.03 12.05 0.44
N ASP A 357 3.44 11.10 -0.28
CA ASP A 357 3.42 9.69 0.10
C ASP A 357 4.52 8.94 -0.62
N ILE A 358 5.70 8.81 0.02
CA ILE A 358 6.90 8.18 -0.55
C ILE A 358 6.67 6.68 -0.79
N VAL A 359 5.92 6.02 0.08
CA VAL A 359 5.32 4.72 -0.20
C VAL A 359 4.12 4.45 0.71
N GLU A 360 3.06 3.94 0.10
CA GLU A 360 1.98 3.19 0.74
C GLU A 360 1.94 1.76 0.16
N SER A 361 1.45 0.79 0.94
CA SER A 361 1.08 -0.51 0.39
C SER A 361 0.01 -1.21 1.25
N ARG A 362 -0.43 -2.39 0.83
CA ARG A 362 -1.36 -3.25 1.59
C ARG A 362 -0.67 -4.54 1.98
N GLY A 363 -0.72 -4.93 3.25
CA GLY A 363 -0.10 -6.16 3.74
C GLY A 363 -0.76 -7.46 3.23
N ASN A 364 -1.92 -7.35 2.55
CA ASN A 364 -2.63 -8.49 1.96
C ASN A 364 -1.71 -9.31 1.03
N GLY A 365 -1.84 -10.64 1.07
CA GLY A 365 -0.94 -11.54 0.33
C GLY A 365 -1.06 -11.45 -1.21
N LEU A 366 -0.10 -12.06 -1.93
CA LEU A 366 0.03 -12.08 -3.41
C LEU A 366 -1.22 -12.51 -4.23
N ARG A 367 -2.27 -13.00 -3.57
CA ARG A 367 -3.55 -13.39 -4.19
C ARG A 367 -4.61 -12.28 -4.14
N TYR A 368 -4.34 -11.18 -3.45
CA TYR A 368 -5.25 -10.05 -3.34
C TYR A 368 -5.27 -9.25 -4.64
N THR A 369 -6.47 -9.08 -5.22
CA THR A 369 -6.67 -8.58 -6.58
C THR A 369 -6.61 -7.06 -6.71
N ALA A 370 -6.71 -6.32 -5.59
CA ALA A 370 -6.66 -4.86 -5.55
C ALA A 370 -5.38 -4.36 -4.89
N HIS A 371 -4.24 -4.56 -5.57
CA HIS A 371 -2.92 -4.08 -5.17
C HIS A 371 -2.51 -4.52 -3.75
N GLY A 372 -2.26 -5.82 -3.58
CA GLY A 372 -1.69 -6.39 -2.34
C GLY A 372 -0.20 -6.09 -2.17
N SER A 373 0.46 -6.81 -1.26
CA SER A 373 1.84 -6.57 -0.80
C SER A 373 2.94 -6.69 -1.87
N ASN A 374 2.60 -7.03 -3.12
CA ASN A 374 3.48 -6.94 -4.29
C ASN A 374 3.31 -5.64 -5.11
N PHE A 375 2.61 -4.66 -4.55
CA PHE A 375 2.46 -3.30 -5.06
C PHE A 375 2.95 -2.31 -3.99
N VAL A 376 3.57 -1.23 -4.45
CA VAL A 376 3.88 -0.04 -3.64
C VAL A 376 3.42 1.17 -4.43
N GLU A 377 2.61 2.01 -3.78
CA GLU A 377 1.94 3.16 -4.39
C GLU A 377 2.59 4.45 -3.84
N GLY A 378 2.76 5.45 -4.71
CA GLY A 378 3.38 6.72 -4.37
C GLY A 378 2.49 7.87 -4.84
N SER A 379 2.24 8.82 -3.97
CA SER A 379 1.14 9.78 -4.09
C SER A 379 1.54 11.20 -3.69
N LEU A 380 0.71 12.15 -4.14
CA LEU A 380 0.70 13.53 -3.68
C LEU A 380 -0.77 13.92 -3.47
N ASN A 381 -1.19 14.22 -2.24
CA ASN A 381 -2.49 14.83 -1.97
C ASN A 381 -2.37 16.37 -1.97
N TRP A 382 -3.31 17.03 -2.64
CA TRP A 382 -3.34 18.50 -2.80
C TRP A 382 -4.71 18.93 -3.33
N GLY A 383 -5.29 20.00 -2.81
CA GLY A 383 -6.55 20.51 -3.35
C GLY A 383 -7.06 21.75 -2.64
N PRO A 384 -8.05 22.46 -3.22
CA PRO A 384 -8.68 23.61 -2.59
C PRO A 384 -9.62 23.24 -1.43
N ALA A 385 -10.05 21.98 -1.35
CA ALA A 385 -10.87 21.41 -0.28
C ALA A 385 -10.65 19.88 -0.20
N PRO A 386 -10.98 19.21 0.93
CA PRO A 386 -10.90 17.75 1.07
C PRO A 386 -11.63 16.98 -0.05
N ASP A 387 -12.89 17.35 -0.33
CA ASP A 387 -13.72 16.74 -1.39
C ASP A 387 -13.21 17.03 -2.81
N LEU A 388 -12.22 17.92 -2.94
CA LEU A 388 -11.56 18.32 -4.19
C LEU A 388 -10.06 17.98 -4.18
N ASN A 389 -9.68 16.89 -3.49
CA ASN A 389 -8.31 16.39 -3.52
C ASN A 389 -7.91 15.87 -4.93
N GLY A 390 -6.84 16.44 -5.47
CA GLY A 390 -6.27 16.18 -6.79
C GLY A 390 -5.46 14.88 -6.91
N VAL A 391 -5.32 14.08 -5.84
CA VAL A 391 -4.55 12.82 -5.81
C VAL A 391 -4.84 11.86 -6.97
N THR A 392 -6.06 11.85 -7.50
CA THR A 392 -6.43 11.08 -8.70
C THR A 392 -5.64 11.43 -9.96
N LYS A 393 -4.91 12.57 -9.96
CA LYS A 393 -4.02 13.06 -11.02
C LYS A 393 -2.52 12.86 -10.70
N SER A 394 -2.18 12.34 -9.52
CA SER A 394 -0.83 12.37 -8.95
C SER A 394 -0.46 11.18 -8.05
N HIS A 395 -1.20 10.08 -8.13
CA HIS A 395 -0.78 8.77 -7.62
C HIS A 395 -0.33 7.87 -8.78
N SER A 396 0.59 6.95 -8.51
CA SER A 396 0.93 5.83 -9.38
C SER A 396 1.73 4.79 -8.58
N TRP A 397 1.99 3.61 -9.14
CA TRP A 397 2.53 2.47 -8.39
C TRP A 397 3.61 1.70 -9.16
N TRP A 398 4.46 1.01 -8.39
CA TRP A 398 5.34 -0.04 -8.91
C TRP A 398 4.90 -1.41 -8.40
N THR A 399 5.16 -2.47 -9.17
CA THR A 399 4.79 -3.84 -8.78
C THR A 399 5.82 -4.89 -9.21
N ASP A 400 6.19 -5.75 -8.27
CA ASP A 400 6.85 -7.02 -8.58
C ASP A 400 5.76 -8.07 -8.84
N LYS A 401 5.92 -8.91 -9.87
CA LYS A 401 4.95 -9.94 -10.26
C LYS A 401 5.22 -11.33 -9.65
N ARG A 402 6.20 -11.41 -8.74
CA ARG A 402 6.75 -12.65 -8.16
C ARG A 402 7.08 -12.55 -6.68
N LYS A 403 7.43 -11.36 -6.16
CA LYS A 403 7.72 -11.10 -4.75
C LYS A 403 6.73 -10.12 -4.12
N SER A 404 6.64 -10.16 -2.78
CA SER A 404 6.05 -9.10 -1.95
C SER A 404 7.15 -8.16 -1.44
N PHE A 405 6.85 -6.87 -1.29
CA PHE A 405 7.73 -5.87 -0.65
C PHE A 405 7.92 -6.08 0.86
N ALA A 406 7.22 -7.08 1.42
CA ALA A 406 7.41 -7.60 2.76
C ALA A 406 8.33 -8.84 2.81
N SER A 407 8.95 -9.23 1.67
CA SER A 407 9.89 -10.38 1.60
C SER A 407 11.33 -10.00 1.92
N ASP A 408 11.76 -8.80 1.52
CA ASP A 408 13.13 -8.29 1.58
C ASP A 408 13.12 -6.80 1.96
N PHE A 409 14.27 -6.23 2.33
CA PHE A 409 14.38 -4.79 2.61
C PHE A 409 14.61 -3.95 1.34
N HIS A 410 13.63 -3.13 1.01
CA HIS A 410 13.61 -2.23 -0.14
C HIS A 410 13.96 -0.79 0.24
N THR A 411 14.47 0.00 -0.70
CA THR A 411 14.88 1.40 -0.47
C THR A 411 13.91 2.36 -1.14
N TYR A 412 13.09 3.04 -0.35
CA TYR A 412 12.10 4.00 -0.83
C TYR A 412 12.73 5.40 -0.87
N ALA A 413 12.73 6.01 -2.05
CA ALA A 413 13.50 7.23 -2.32
C ALA A 413 12.66 8.32 -3.00
N LEU A 414 12.60 9.47 -2.33
CA LEU A 414 12.08 10.74 -2.84
C LEU A 414 13.24 11.59 -3.37
N GLU A 415 13.17 12.03 -4.62
CA GLU A 415 13.99 13.12 -5.17
C GLU A 415 13.07 14.33 -5.40
N TRP A 416 13.39 15.50 -4.84
CA TRP A 416 12.48 16.66 -4.88
C TRP A 416 13.25 17.96 -5.07
N THR A 417 12.78 18.79 -6.00
CA THR A 417 13.45 20.01 -6.47
C THR A 417 12.42 21.09 -6.81
N PRO A 418 12.81 22.34 -7.07
CA PRO A 418 11.90 23.36 -7.59
C PRO A 418 11.25 23.02 -8.95
N ASP A 419 11.80 22.06 -9.71
CA ASP A 419 11.37 21.71 -11.07
C ASP A 419 10.58 20.39 -11.16
N PHE A 420 10.85 19.44 -10.25
CA PHE A 420 10.21 18.12 -10.24
C PHE A 420 10.27 17.43 -8.86
N LEU A 421 9.38 16.44 -8.68
CA LEU A 421 9.37 15.47 -7.60
C LEU A 421 9.27 14.05 -8.19
N ARG A 422 10.13 13.13 -7.77
CA ARG A 422 10.10 11.70 -8.13
C ARG A 422 10.10 10.83 -6.89
N ILE A 423 9.31 9.75 -6.92
CA ILE A 423 9.27 8.69 -5.92
C ILE A 423 9.69 7.36 -6.60
N SER A 424 10.54 6.55 -5.98
CA SER A 424 11.07 5.31 -6.55
C SER A 424 11.43 4.24 -5.49
N VAL A 425 11.50 2.97 -5.89
CA VAL A 425 11.84 1.82 -5.00
C VAL A 425 13.04 1.02 -5.50
N ASP A 426 14.08 0.92 -4.68
CA ASP A 426 15.41 0.32 -4.94
C ASP A 426 16.25 0.99 -6.03
N THR A 427 15.64 1.36 -7.16
CA THR A 427 16.31 2.00 -8.29
C THR A 427 15.41 3.05 -8.93
N LYS A 428 16.01 4.07 -9.55
CA LYS A 428 15.28 5.11 -10.30
C LYS A 428 14.52 4.54 -11.51
N LEU A 429 14.81 3.32 -11.96
CA LEU A 429 14.05 2.64 -13.01
C LEU A 429 12.70 2.11 -12.52
N HIS A 430 12.59 1.81 -11.22
CA HIS A 430 11.35 1.46 -10.53
C HIS A 430 10.71 2.73 -9.95
N THR A 431 10.42 3.69 -10.83
CA THR A 431 9.70 4.91 -10.45
C THR A 431 8.25 4.59 -10.12
N LEU A 432 7.77 5.01 -8.95
CA LEU A 432 6.36 4.97 -8.57
C LEU A 432 5.65 6.19 -9.18
N LEU A 433 6.24 7.38 -9.04
CA LEU A 433 5.70 8.67 -9.50
C LEU A 433 6.81 9.59 -10.03
N ASP A 434 6.58 10.28 -11.16
CA ASP A 434 7.45 11.36 -11.68
C ASP A 434 6.54 12.57 -12.00
N MET A 435 6.64 13.61 -11.19
CA MET A 435 5.80 14.80 -11.24
C MET A 435 6.65 16.03 -11.58
N ARG A 436 6.40 16.66 -12.73
CA ARG A 436 7.10 17.89 -13.14
C ARG A 436 6.28 19.12 -12.81
N PHE A 437 6.95 20.13 -12.26
CA PHE A 437 6.38 21.44 -11.92
C PHE A 437 6.42 22.40 -13.12
N ASN A 438 5.96 21.90 -14.28
CA ASN A 438 5.84 22.66 -15.53
C ASN A 438 4.47 23.34 -15.70
N GLU A 439 3.53 23.07 -14.79
CA GLU A 439 2.16 23.59 -14.81
C GLU A 439 1.63 23.67 -13.36
N PRO A 440 0.98 24.79 -12.94
CA PRO A 440 0.45 24.95 -11.59
C PRO A 440 -0.57 23.88 -11.21
N PHE A 441 -0.53 23.42 -9.96
CA PHE A 441 -1.40 22.36 -9.47
C PHE A 441 -2.89 22.66 -9.60
N PHE A 442 -3.36 23.89 -9.33
CA PHE A 442 -4.77 24.24 -9.53
C PHE A 442 -5.26 24.00 -10.97
N LYS A 443 -4.41 24.26 -11.97
CA LYS A 443 -4.70 24.02 -13.38
C LYS A 443 -4.63 22.53 -13.75
N ARG A 444 -3.69 21.79 -13.17
CA ARG A 444 -3.59 20.31 -13.25
C ARG A 444 -4.82 19.60 -12.67
N GLY A 445 -5.41 20.15 -11.62
CA GLY A 445 -6.57 19.59 -10.93
C GLY A 445 -7.82 19.51 -11.80
N GLN A 446 -8.00 20.50 -12.69
CA GLN A 446 -9.20 20.64 -13.52
C GLN A 446 -10.48 20.75 -12.67
N PHE A 447 -10.37 21.45 -11.54
CA PHE A 447 -11.44 21.64 -10.58
C PHE A 447 -12.60 22.48 -11.16
N PRO A 448 -13.84 22.30 -10.68
CA PRO A 448 -15.01 23.00 -11.23
C PRO A 448 -15.05 24.48 -10.81
N ASP A 449 -15.56 25.36 -11.69
CA ASP A 449 -15.67 26.81 -11.44
C ASP A 449 -16.54 27.15 -10.21
N VAL A 450 -17.43 26.25 -9.82
CA VAL A 450 -18.29 26.34 -8.63
C VAL A 450 -18.28 25.02 -7.87
N TRP A 451 -18.35 25.09 -6.54
CA TRP A 451 -18.38 23.92 -5.65
C TRP A 451 -19.37 24.12 -4.49
N PHE A 452 -19.76 23.04 -3.83
CA PHE A 452 -20.67 23.07 -2.70
C PHE A 452 -19.88 22.99 -1.38
N ASN A 453 -19.88 24.06 -0.59
CA ASN A 453 -19.09 24.15 0.64
C ASN A 453 -19.77 23.51 1.88
N GLY A 454 -20.69 22.57 1.66
CA GLY A 454 -21.57 22.01 2.69
C GLY A 454 -22.82 22.86 2.99
N SER A 455 -22.83 24.15 2.66
CA SER A 455 -23.96 25.06 2.95
C SER A 455 -24.58 25.71 1.71
N SER A 456 -23.76 26.06 0.71
CA SER A 456 -24.19 26.72 -0.52
C SER A 456 -23.25 26.41 -1.68
N LEU A 457 -23.71 26.66 -2.90
CA LEU A 457 -22.84 26.71 -4.08
C LEU A 457 -22.09 28.04 -4.09
N VAL A 458 -20.77 27.99 -4.09
CA VAL A 458 -19.87 29.14 -4.14
C VAL A 458 -18.90 29.01 -5.31
N ALA A 459 -18.35 30.13 -5.78
CA ALA A 459 -17.26 30.11 -6.75
C ALA A 459 -16.02 29.42 -6.15
N LEU A 460 -15.29 28.66 -6.97
CA LEU A 460 -14.02 28.07 -6.57
C LEU A 460 -12.88 29.05 -6.87
N GLU A 461 -12.38 29.71 -5.83
CA GLU A 461 -11.18 30.55 -5.93
C GLU A 461 -9.91 29.68 -5.97
N ASN A 462 -8.86 30.16 -6.65
CA ASN A 462 -7.56 29.49 -6.68
C ASN A 462 -6.74 29.89 -5.43
N PRO A 463 -6.54 28.98 -4.44
CA PRO A 463 -5.79 29.30 -3.22
C PRO A 463 -4.31 29.58 -3.49
N TRP A 464 -3.78 29.10 -4.62
CA TRP A 464 -2.38 29.21 -4.99
C TRP A 464 -2.15 30.24 -6.12
N ILE A 465 -3.03 31.23 -6.26
CA ILE A 465 -2.94 32.26 -7.32
C ILE A 465 -1.63 33.08 -7.29
N ASN A 466 -1.02 33.23 -6.11
CA ASN A 466 0.27 33.88 -5.90
C ASN A 466 1.44 32.88 -5.75
N GLY A 467 1.20 31.60 -6.03
CA GLY A 467 2.16 30.51 -5.87
C GLY A 467 3.10 30.31 -7.07
N THR A 468 3.95 29.30 -6.95
CA THR A 468 4.78 28.76 -8.03
C THR A 468 4.08 27.61 -8.75
N ASN A 469 4.70 27.04 -9.78
CA ASN A 469 4.22 25.77 -10.36
C ASN A 469 4.35 24.57 -9.38
N ALA A 470 5.22 24.68 -8.38
CA ALA A 470 5.47 23.63 -7.39
C ALA A 470 4.47 23.68 -6.22
N THR A 471 3.91 24.85 -5.90
CA THR A 471 2.93 25.05 -4.82
C THR A 471 1.79 24.01 -4.90
N PRO A 472 1.48 23.28 -3.80
CA PRO A 472 1.94 23.50 -2.42
C PRO A 472 3.29 22.85 -2.02
N PHE A 473 3.94 22.11 -2.92
CA PHE A 473 5.19 21.36 -2.67
C PHE A 473 6.47 22.22 -2.76
N ASP A 474 6.41 23.43 -2.18
CA ASP A 474 7.49 24.42 -2.11
C ASP A 474 7.73 24.97 -0.68
N GLN A 475 7.20 24.27 0.33
CA GLN A 475 7.43 24.51 1.77
C GLN A 475 8.32 23.42 2.40
N GLU A 476 8.62 23.53 3.69
CA GLU A 476 9.27 22.44 4.42
C GLU A 476 8.27 21.35 4.82
N PHE A 477 8.67 20.09 4.68
CA PHE A 477 7.88 18.90 5.05
C PHE A 477 8.67 18.05 6.07
N TYR A 478 7.96 17.38 6.98
CA TYR A 478 8.51 16.43 7.96
C TYR A 478 8.07 14.99 7.63
N LEU A 479 8.92 14.02 7.96
CA LEU A 479 8.68 12.59 7.72
C LEU A 479 7.74 11.97 8.77
N ILE A 480 6.84 11.10 8.30
CA ILE A 480 5.92 10.25 9.07
C ILE A 480 6.10 8.79 8.65
N MET A 481 6.02 7.86 9.60
CA MET A 481 5.99 6.41 9.36
C MET A 481 4.98 5.74 10.29
N ASN A 482 4.08 4.92 9.74
CA ASN A 482 3.07 4.17 10.50
C ASN A 482 2.71 2.83 9.85
N VAL A 483 1.95 2.01 10.58
CA VAL A 483 1.19 0.88 10.03
C VAL A 483 -0.26 1.03 10.49
N GLY A 484 -1.09 1.66 9.66
CA GLY A 484 -2.55 1.68 9.86
C GLY A 484 -3.16 0.29 9.63
N VAL A 485 -4.38 0.06 10.11
CA VAL A 485 -5.08 -1.23 9.97
C VAL A 485 -6.57 -1.03 9.69
N GLY A 486 -7.04 -1.51 8.54
CA GLY A 486 -8.38 -1.21 8.04
C GLY A 486 -8.57 0.26 7.69
N SER A 487 -9.72 0.61 7.10
CA SER A 487 -10.14 1.99 6.83
C SER A 487 -11.60 2.05 6.39
N THR A 488 -12.20 3.24 6.33
CA THR A 488 -13.50 3.47 5.66
C THR A 488 -13.40 4.42 4.45
N ASN A 489 -12.20 4.93 4.15
CA ASN A 489 -11.93 5.79 2.99
C ASN A 489 -11.93 5.05 1.63
N GLY A 490 -12.08 3.71 1.63
CA GLY A 490 -12.05 2.88 0.42
C GLY A 490 -10.67 2.39 -0.01
N TRP A 491 -9.60 2.67 0.75
CA TRP A 491 -8.24 2.17 0.48
C TRP A 491 -8.19 0.64 0.36
N PHE A 492 -9.02 -0.08 1.12
CA PHE A 492 -9.34 -1.50 0.91
C PHE A 492 -10.68 -1.60 0.15
N PRO A 493 -10.69 -1.82 -1.17
CA PRO A 493 -11.92 -1.63 -1.94
C PRO A 493 -12.98 -2.70 -1.67
N GLU A 494 -14.25 -2.31 -1.78
CA GLU A 494 -15.38 -3.21 -1.56
C GLU A 494 -15.36 -4.42 -2.51
N SER A 495 -15.79 -5.58 -2.01
CA SER A 495 -15.80 -6.86 -2.73
C SER A 495 -14.42 -7.37 -3.22
N GLN A 496 -13.32 -6.89 -2.63
CA GLN A 496 -11.96 -7.39 -2.91
C GLN A 496 -11.45 -8.29 -1.79
N GLY A 497 -10.87 -9.44 -2.15
CA GLY A 497 -10.49 -10.48 -1.18
C GLY A 497 -11.69 -10.93 -0.34
N ASN A 498 -11.43 -11.23 0.94
CA ASN A 498 -12.46 -11.55 1.94
C ASN A 498 -12.62 -10.38 2.94
N LYS A 499 -12.83 -9.15 2.45
CA LYS A 499 -13.01 -7.95 3.30
C LYS A 499 -14.22 -8.15 4.24
N PRO A 500 -14.05 -8.09 5.57
CA PRO A 500 -15.13 -8.42 6.51
C PRO A 500 -16.06 -7.25 6.90
N TRP A 501 -15.72 -6.01 6.54
CA TRP A 501 -16.55 -4.82 6.75
C TRP A 501 -16.98 -4.21 5.41
N LEU A 502 -18.01 -3.36 5.46
CA LEU A 502 -18.33 -2.40 4.39
C LEU A 502 -18.02 -1.00 4.89
N ASP A 503 -17.51 -0.13 4.03
CA ASP A 503 -17.05 1.22 4.41
C ASP A 503 -18.19 2.12 4.89
N ARG A 504 -19.42 1.76 4.52
CA ARG A 504 -20.68 2.41 4.92
C ARG A 504 -21.59 1.51 5.77
N SER A 505 -21.01 0.51 6.47
CA SER A 505 -21.75 -0.21 7.52
C SER A 505 -22.01 0.70 8.73
N GLN A 506 -22.88 0.28 9.66
CA GLN A 506 -23.20 1.08 10.83
C GLN A 506 -22.01 1.21 11.80
N ASN A 507 -21.19 0.16 11.95
CA ASN A 507 -20.01 0.15 12.81
C ASN A 507 -18.87 -0.67 12.16
N PRO A 508 -18.17 -0.15 11.13
CA PRO A 508 -17.14 -0.90 10.42
C PRO A 508 -16.00 -1.49 11.29
N PRO A 509 -15.47 -0.80 12.33
CA PRO A 509 -14.46 -1.37 13.23
C PRO A 509 -14.96 -2.58 14.03
N HIS A 510 -16.26 -2.62 14.35
CA HIS A 510 -16.90 -3.73 15.06
C HIS A 510 -17.11 -4.95 14.16
N ASP A 511 -17.47 -4.73 12.90
CA ASP A 511 -17.63 -5.81 11.92
C ASP A 511 -16.26 -6.43 11.60
N PHE A 512 -15.22 -5.59 11.48
CA PHE A 512 -13.82 -6.01 11.42
C PHE A 512 -13.40 -6.79 12.69
N ALA A 513 -13.69 -6.28 13.90
CA ALA A 513 -13.37 -6.96 15.15
C ALA A 513 -14.05 -8.33 15.27
N LYS A 514 -15.33 -8.45 14.88
CA LYS A 514 -16.06 -9.74 14.89
C LYS A 514 -15.45 -10.77 13.94
N ALA A 515 -14.80 -10.31 12.87
CA ALA A 515 -14.11 -11.16 11.92
C ALA A 515 -12.65 -11.49 12.28
N LEU A 516 -12.20 -11.26 13.53
CA LEU A 516 -10.82 -11.56 13.97
C LEU A 516 -10.33 -12.95 13.53
N ASN A 517 -11.16 -13.98 13.70
CA ASN A 517 -10.85 -15.36 13.33
C ASN A 517 -10.68 -15.62 11.81
N GLN A 518 -11.08 -14.65 10.97
CA GLN A 518 -10.95 -14.70 9.51
C GLN A 518 -9.67 -14.02 9.02
N TRP A 519 -9.28 -12.88 9.61
CA TRP A 519 -8.13 -12.10 9.14
C TRP A 519 -6.86 -12.24 9.99
N TYR A 520 -6.96 -12.36 11.32
CA TYR A 520 -5.77 -12.45 12.19
C TYR A 520 -4.89 -13.68 11.91
N PRO A 521 -5.41 -14.87 11.51
CA PRO A 521 -4.57 -15.98 11.06
C PRO A 521 -3.71 -15.72 9.82
N THR A 522 -3.89 -14.59 9.12
CA THR A 522 -3.02 -14.15 8.02
C THR A 522 -1.82 -13.33 8.49
N TRP A 523 -1.87 -12.80 9.72
CA TRP A 523 -0.80 -12.01 10.31
C TRP A 523 0.30 -12.95 10.86
N PRO A 524 1.58 -12.75 10.51
CA PRO A 524 2.65 -13.62 11.00
C PRO A 524 2.78 -13.59 12.53
N SER A 525 2.97 -14.77 13.13
CA SER A 525 3.36 -14.89 14.53
C SER A 525 4.78 -14.36 14.79
N ASN A 526 5.65 -14.40 13.76
CA ASN A 526 6.95 -13.74 13.79
C ASN A 526 6.77 -12.21 13.72
N VAL A 527 7.22 -11.52 14.76
CA VAL A 527 7.24 -10.03 14.80
C VAL A 527 7.98 -9.47 13.59
N GLU A 528 9.06 -10.10 13.12
CA GLU A 528 9.84 -9.56 12.00
C GLU A 528 9.10 -9.59 10.65
N ASP A 529 8.03 -10.38 10.50
CA ASP A 529 7.25 -10.46 9.27
C ASP A 529 5.89 -9.75 9.37
N ARG A 530 5.46 -9.41 10.60
CA ARG A 530 4.27 -8.61 10.90
C ARG A 530 4.57 -7.11 11.10
N ALA A 531 5.82 -6.76 11.39
CA ALA A 531 6.26 -5.38 11.55
C ALA A 531 6.60 -4.71 10.21
N MET A 532 6.38 -3.40 10.10
CA MET A 532 7.24 -2.58 9.24
C MET A 532 8.58 -2.42 9.96
N ILE A 533 9.68 -2.81 9.31
CA ILE A 533 11.02 -2.67 9.87
C ILE A 533 11.78 -1.66 9.04
N VAL A 534 12.35 -0.63 9.67
CA VAL A 534 13.19 0.39 9.04
C VAL A 534 14.61 0.23 9.57
N TYR A 535 15.63 0.31 8.70
CA TYR A 535 17.02 0.32 9.12
C TYR A 535 17.87 1.13 8.14
N VAL A 536 18.97 1.69 8.61
CA VAL A 536 20.04 2.18 7.73
C VAL A 536 21.12 1.10 7.66
N PRO A 537 21.54 0.67 6.47
CA PRO A 537 22.71 -0.19 6.37
C PRO A 537 23.94 0.64 6.77
N LEU A 538 24.68 0.19 7.79
CA LEU A 538 26.00 0.73 8.14
C LEU A 538 26.79 1.02 6.85
N PRO A 539 27.33 2.23 6.65
CA PRO A 539 27.81 2.67 5.36
C PRO A 539 28.91 1.75 4.82
N SER A 540 28.51 0.82 3.94
CA SER A 540 29.40 -0.02 3.17
C SER A 540 30.25 0.92 2.32
N ARG A 541 31.49 1.18 2.80
CA ARG A 541 32.40 2.24 2.33
C ARG A 541 32.12 2.59 0.88
N LEU A 542 31.58 3.79 0.63
CA LEU A 542 31.22 4.26 -0.69
C LEU A 542 32.40 4.05 -1.64
N HIS A 543 32.35 2.96 -2.40
CA HIS A 543 33.36 2.67 -3.40
C HIS A 543 33.10 3.67 -4.51
N VAL A 544 34.08 4.52 -4.76
CA VAL A 544 34.00 5.61 -5.75
C VAL A 544 34.18 5.03 -7.17
N SER A 545 33.33 4.06 -7.49
CA SER A 545 33.25 3.28 -8.73
C SER A 545 31.90 3.43 -9.43
N ASP A 546 30.85 3.78 -8.68
CA ASP A 546 29.51 4.02 -9.24
C ASP A 546 29.40 5.44 -9.86
N ILE A 547 30.49 6.22 -9.75
CA ILE A 547 30.71 7.45 -10.52
C ILE A 547 31.50 7.09 -11.79
N ASN A 548 30.81 7.19 -12.94
CA ASN A 548 31.30 6.94 -14.31
C ASN A 548 31.55 5.45 -14.69
N PRO A 549 30.55 4.78 -15.31
CA PRO A 549 30.88 3.98 -16.49
C PRO A 549 31.46 4.92 -17.56
N SER A 550 32.77 4.90 -17.75
CA SER A 550 33.39 5.67 -18.83
C SER A 550 32.91 5.14 -20.20
N PRO A 551 32.74 6.00 -21.23
CA PRO A 551 32.26 5.56 -22.54
C PRO A 551 33.17 4.53 -23.21
N SER A 552 34.40 4.38 -22.72
CA SER A 552 35.37 3.35 -23.12
C SER A 552 34.87 1.91 -22.92
N PHE A 553 34.02 1.63 -21.91
CA PHE A 553 33.59 0.26 -21.60
C PHE A 553 32.61 -0.32 -22.64
N LEU A 554 31.91 0.55 -23.38
CA LEU A 554 31.02 0.13 -24.48
C LEU A 554 31.79 -0.26 -25.76
N LEU A 555 33.05 0.17 -25.94
CA LEU A 555 33.87 -0.28 -27.07
C LEU A 555 34.49 -1.67 -26.82
N SER A 556 34.68 -2.08 -25.56
CA SER A 556 35.36 -3.34 -25.20
C SER A 556 34.62 -4.60 -25.66
N ILE A 557 33.30 -4.51 -25.87
CA ILE A 557 32.44 -5.64 -26.27
C ILE A 557 32.38 -5.80 -27.80
N LEU A 558 32.79 -4.78 -28.58
CA LEU A 558 32.77 -4.80 -30.05
C LEU A 558 34.13 -5.10 -30.70
N ALA A 559 35.16 -5.43 -29.91
CA ALA A 559 36.54 -5.59 -30.34
C ALA A 559 37.14 -6.98 -30.04
N ALA A 560 36.37 -8.06 -30.27
CA ALA A 560 36.87 -9.43 -30.24
C ALA A 560 37.07 -9.98 -31.68
N PRO A 561 38.24 -10.52 -32.05
CA PRO A 561 38.43 -11.14 -33.37
C PRO A 561 37.60 -12.44 -33.51
N PHE A 562 37.13 -12.72 -34.72
CA PHE A 562 36.08 -13.70 -34.99
C PHE A 562 36.51 -15.18 -34.91
N ASP A 563 37.78 -15.48 -34.61
CA ASP A 563 38.40 -16.79 -34.84
C ASP A 563 38.41 -17.74 -33.61
N THR A 564 37.89 -17.34 -32.45
CA THR A 564 37.90 -18.17 -31.23
C THR A 564 36.53 -18.34 -30.55
N TRP A 565 35.61 -19.02 -31.24
CA TRP A 565 34.42 -19.61 -30.61
C TRP A 565 34.53 -21.14 -30.60
N PRO A 566 34.48 -21.82 -29.43
CA PRO A 566 34.57 -23.27 -29.38
C PRO A 566 33.29 -23.94 -29.90
N LEU A 567 33.43 -24.89 -30.82
CA LEU A 567 32.32 -25.68 -31.34
C LEU A 567 31.73 -26.59 -30.24
N ILE A 568 30.47 -26.38 -29.89
CA ILE A 568 29.71 -27.27 -28.99
C ILE A 568 29.34 -28.54 -29.76
N PRO A 569 29.78 -29.74 -29.35
CA PRO A 569 29.49 -30.98 -30.07
C PRO A 569 28.07 -31.49 -29.79
N HIS A 570 27.31 -31.80 -30.84
CA HIS A 570 26.05 -32.55 -30.70
C HIS A 570 26.32 -34.02 -30.35
N PRO A 571 25.73 -34.57 -29.27
CA PRO A 571 25.83 -36.00 -28.97
C PRO A 571 24.93 -36.83 -29.89
N ILE A 572 25.52 -37.51 -30.87
CA ILE A 572 24.80 -38.52 -31.66
C ILE A 572 24.66 -39.78 -30.82
N GLN A 573 23.51 -39.94 -30.17
CA GLN A 573 23.21 -41.11 -29.35
C GLN A 573 22.89 -42.32 -30.24
N LYS A 574 23.86 -43.24 -30.40
CA LYS A 574 23.62 -44.57 -30.96
C LYS A 574 23.22 -45.55 -29.84
N TYR A 575 22.18 -46.32 -30.11
CA TYR A 575 21.91 -47.62 -29.49
C TYR A 575 21.63 -48.64 -30.63
N PRO A 576 21.79 -49.96 -30.38
CA PRO A 576 22.01 -50.96 -31.43
C PRO A 576 20.76 -51.32 -32.25
#